data_AF-A0A7V9L5G4-F1
#
_entry.id   AF-A0A7V9L5G4-F1
#
_cell.length_a   1.000
_cell.length_b   1.000
_cell.length_c   1.000
_cell.angle_alpha   90.00
_cell.angle_beta   90.00
_cell.angle_gamma   90.00
#
_symmetry.space_group_name_H-M   'P 1'
#
loop_
_entity.id
_entity.type
_entity.pdbx_description
1 polymer ?
#
loop_
_entity_poly.entity_id
_entity_poly.type
_entity_poly.pdbx_seq_one_letter_code
_entity_poly.pdbx_strand_id
1 'polypeptide(L)' 'MECPKCRNDVMPDPVGFTWWGGLIGSRLISHVECPACHARFNGKTGKDNTPAIAIYMVVVGLLSFGLLFAIMRS' A
#
# COMPACT_ATOMS: atom_id res chain seq x y z
N MET A 1 2.95 -6.86 17.80
CA MET A 1 4.09 -6.06 17.28
C MET A 1 3.83 -4.63 17.71
N GLU A 2 4.83 -3.92 18.21
CA GLU A 2 4.62 -2.55 18.67
C GLU A 2 4.47 -1.59 17.48
N CYS A 3 3.48 -0.70 17.55
CA CYS A 3 3.30 0.34 16.56
C CYS A 3 4.49 1.32 16.60
N PRO A 4 5.16 1.61 15.48
CA PRO A 4 6.34 2.47 15.44
C PRO A 4 6.04 3.95 15.78
N LYS A 5 4.77 4.38 15.72
CA LYS A 5 4.36 5.76 15.99
C LYS A 5 3.89 5.97 17.43
N CYS A 6 3.03 5.08 17.96
CA CYS A 6 2.45 5.23 19.30
C CYS A 6 2.97 4.23 20.34
N ARG A 7 3.80 3.25 19.94
CA ARG A 7 4.35 2.19 20.81
C ARG A 7 3.31 1.31 21.50
N ASN A 8 2.06 1.36 21.05
CA ASN A 8 1.03 0.45 21.49
C ASN A 8 1.29 -0.97 20.92
N ASP A 9 0.96 -2.00 21.69
CA ASP A 9 1.24 -3.41 21.39
C ASP A 9 0.10 -4.14 20.65
N VAL A 10 -1.04 -3.47 20.44
CA VAL A 10 -2.18 -4.01 19.70
C VAL A 10 -1.78 -4.37 18.27
N MET A 11 -2.22 -5.55 17.84
CA MET A 11 -1.98 -6.05 16.49
C MET A 11 -2.56 -5.08 15.44
N PRO A 12 -1.75 -4.64 14.45
CA PRO A 12 -2.25 -3.81 13.36
C PRO A 12 -3.21 -4.57 12.44
N ASP A 13 -4.23 -3.87 11.95
CA ASP A 13 -5.21 -4.41 11.03
C ASP A 13 -4.75 -4.27 9.56
N PRO A 14 -4.89 -5.30 8.73
CA PRO A 14 -4.58 -5.19 7.31
C PRO A 14 -5.57 -4.23 6.63
N VAL A 15 -5.03 -3.26 5.88
CA VAL A 15 -5.88 -2.30 5.16
C VAL A 15 -6.53 -2.98 3.97
N GLY A 16 -7.85 -3.12 4.02
CA GLY A 16 -8.63 -3.84 3.01
C GLY A 16 -8.63 -3.17 1.63
N PHE A 17 -8.75 -1.84 1.59
CA PHE A 17 -8.83 -1.05 0.36
C PHE A 17 -7.98 0.21 0.46
N THR A 18 -7.27 0.55 -0.62
CA THR A 18 -6.64 1.86 -0.80
C THR A 18 -7.10 2.50 -2.09
N TRP A 19 -7.26 3.83 -2.10
CA TRP A 19 -7.71 4.56 -3.29
C TRP A 19 -6.71 4.46 -4.46
N TRP A 20 -5.42 4.28 -4.16
CA TRP A 20 -4.33 4.17 -5.15
C TRP A 20 -4.08 2.71 -5.59
N GLY A 21 -4.45 1.72 -4.78
CA GLY A 21 -4.07 0.31 -4.98
C GLY A 21 -5.23 -0.67 -4.99
N GLY A 22 -6.46 -0.21 -4.81
CA GLY A 22 -7.64 -1.06 -4.67
C GLY A 22 -7.49 -2.06 -3.52
N LEU A 23 -7.99 -3.27 -3.73
CA LEU A 23 -7.89 -4.39 -2.78
C LEU A 23 -6.53 -5.12 -2.82
N ILE A 24 -5.74 -4.89 -3.88
CA ILE A 24 -4.52 -5.67 -4.18
C ILE A 24 -3.28 -4.93 -3.71
N GLY A 25 -3.18 -3.62 -3.99
CA GLY A 25 -2.00 -2.82 -3.70
C GLY A 25 -1.65 -2.78 -2.21
N SER A 26 -2.65 -2.68 -1.34
CA SER A 26 -2.45 -2.72 0.12
C SER A 26 -1.85 -4.04 0.60
N ARG A 27 -2.32 -5.18 0.07
CA ARG A 27 -1.81 -6.51 0.41
C ARG A 27 -0.39 -6.74 -0.11
N LEU A 28 -0.10 -6.28 -1.33
CA LEU A 28 1.20 -6.45 -1.97
C LEU A 28 2.34 -5.83 -1.14
N ILE A 29 2.10 -4.65 -0.56
CA ILE A 29 3.09 -3.92 0.24
C ILE A 29 2.91 -4.12 1.75
N SER A 30 2.10 -5.11 2.17
CA SER A 30 1.84 -5.38 3.60
C SER A 30 1.38 -4.13 4.35
N HIS A 31 0.47 -3.35 3.76
CA HIS A 31 -0.05 -2.11 4.32
C HIS A 31 -1.03 -2.43 5.45
N VAL A 32 -0.66 -2.03 6.67
CA VAL A 32 -1.47 -2.22 7.88
C VAL A 32 -1.74 -0.88 8.55
N GLU A 33 -2.80 -0.83 9.36
CA GLU A 33 -3.19 0.33 10.15
C GLU A 33 -3.18 -0.05 11.64
N CYS A 34 -2.58 0.78 12.49
CA CYS A 34 -2.67 0.58 13.94
C CYS A 34 -4.06 1.00 14.44
N PRO A 35 -4.81 0.15 15.15
CA PRO A 35 -6.14 0.50 15.64
C PRO A 35 -6.12 1.54 16.78
N ALA A 36 -4.97 1.77 17.43
CA ALA A 36 -4.85 2.73 18.52
C ALA A 36 -4.60 4.17 18.06
N CYS A 37 -3.79 4.37 17.01
CA CYS A 37 -3.39 5.70 16.54
C CYS A 37 -3.66 5.96 15.06
N HIS A 38 -4.25 4.99 14.35
CA HIS A 38 -4.53 5.04 12.90
C HIS A 38 -3.30 5.27 12.02
N ALA A 39 -2.09 5.08 12.55
CA ALA A 39 -0.88 5.14 11.76
C ALA A 39 -0.85 3.98 10.76
N ARG A 40 -0.52 4.31 9.50
CA ARG A 40 -0.39 3.33 8.42
C ARG A 40 1.07 3.11 8.07
N PHE A 41 1.48 1.86 8.01
CA PHE A 41 2.88 1.48 7.82
C PHE A 41 2.98 0.05 7.29
N ASN A 42 4.21 -0.43 7.12
CA ASN A 42 4.49 -1.76 6.65
C ASN A 42 4.45 -2.78 7.79
N GLY A 43 3.54 -3.75 7.72
CA GLY A 43 3.37 -4.76 8.76
C GLY A 43 4.56 -5.70 8.94
N LYS A 44 5.47 -5.80 7.96
CA LYS A 44 6.67 -6.64 8.04
C LYS A 44 7.88 -5.89 8.61
N THR A 45 8.01 -4.61 8.30
CA THR A 45 9.23 -3.83 8.61
C THR A 45 9.02 -2.69 9.60
N GLY A 46 7.78 -2.30 9.89
CA GLY A 46 7.47 -1.13 10.71
C GLY A 46 7.74 0.22 10.02
N LYS A 47 8.19 0.23 8.76
CA LYS A 47 8.54 1.46 8.03
C LYS A 47 7.35 2.05 7.28
N ASP A 48 7.45 3.33 6.93
CA ASP A 48 6.46 3.99 6.09
C ASP A 48 6.43 3.36 4.68
N ASN A 49 5.23 3.15 4.15
CA ASN A 49 5.00 2.49 2.85
C ASN A 49 5.01 3.47 1.67
N THR A 50 5.18 4.77 1.89
CA THR A 50 5.19 5.83 0.86
C THR A 50 6.09 5.53 -0.34
N PRO A 51 7.37 5.12 -0.20
CA PRO A 51 8.21 4.84 -1.36
C PRO A 51 7.72 3.60 -2.14
N ALA A 52 7.23 2.57 -1.44
CA ALA A 52 6.67 1.38 -2.08
C ALA A 52 5.38 1.71 -2.86
N ILE A 53 4.53 2.58 -2.31
CA ILE A 53 3.32 3.09 -2.98
C ILE A 53 3.70 3.87 -4.24
N ALA A 54 4.70 4.76 -4.17
CA ALA A 54 5.15 5.52 -5.32
C ALA A 54 5.63 4.62 -6.47
N ILE A 55 6.45 3.61 -6.15
CA ILE A 55 6.92 2.62 -7.15
C ILE A 55 5.74 1.84 -7.74
N TYR A 56 4.82 1.37 -6.89
CA TYR A 56 3.61 0.67 -7.33
C TYR A 56 2.80 1.51 -8.33
N MET A 57 2.58 2.80 -8.03
CA MET A 57 1.82 3.70 -8.89
C MET A 57 2.49 3.93 -10.25
N VAL A 58 3.82 4.07 -10.27
CA VAL A 58 4.58 4.21 -11.53
C VAL A 58 4.44 2.95 -12.39
N VAL A 59 4.63 1.76 -11.81
CA VAL A 59 4.53 0.50 -12.56
C VAL A 59 3.12 0.29 -13.10
N VAL A 60 2.10 0.44 -12.26
CA VAL A 60 0.69 0.28 -12.68
C VAL A 60 0.33 1.31 -13.74
N GLY A 61 0.80 2.55 -13.61
CA GLY A 61 0.58 3.61 -14.59
C GLY A 61 1.19 3.28 -15.95
N LEU A 62 2.46 2.82 -15.99
CA LEU A 62 3.13 2.43 -17.22
C LEU A 62 2.45 1.23 -17.91
N LEU A 63 2.08 0.21 -17.14
CA LEU A 63 1.37 -0.96 -17.67
C LEU A 63 0.00 -0.59 -18.25
N SER A 64 -0.76 0.22 -17.52
CA SER A 64 -2.09 0.68 -17.96
C SER A 64 -1.98 1.55 -19.21
N PHE A 65 -1.01 2.48 -19.25
CA PHE A 65 -0.78 3.32 -20.41
C PHE A 65 -0.34 2.50 -21.63
N GLY A 66 0.60 1.57 -21.47
CA GLY A 66 1.07 0.70 -22.55
C GLY A 66 -0.06 -0.18 -23.12
N LEU A 67 -0.90 -0.74 -22.25
CA LEU A 67 -2.06 -1.53 -22.66
C LEU A 67 -3.08 -0.68 -23.43
N LEU A 68 -3.44 0.49 -22.91
CA LEU A 68 -4.36 1.40 -23.58
C LEU A 68 -3.82 1.85 -24.94
N PHE A 69 -2.53 2.18 -25.00
CA PHE A 69 -1.87 2.57 -26.24
C PHE A 69 -1.88 1.45 -27.28
N ALA A 70 -1.63 0.21 -26.87
CA ALA A 70 -1.70 -0.95 -27.76
C ALA A 70 -3.14 -1.18 -28.27
N ILE A 71 -4.14 -1.08 -27.39
CA ILE A 71 -5.56 -1.21 -27.76
C ILE A 71 -5.97 -0.10 -28.75
N MET A 72 -5.57 1.15 -28.51
CA MET A 72 -5.90 2.28 -29.38
C MET A 72 -5.22 2.21 -30.76
N ARG A 73 -4.19 1.38 -30.92
CA ARG A 73 -3.45 1.20 -32.18
C ARG A 73 -3.70 -0.12 -32.89
N SER A 74 -4.49 -1.01 -32.28
CA SER A 74 -4.96 -2.25 -32.89
C SER A 74 -6.26 -2.00 -33.66
#